data_AF-A0A1C7H4G7-F1
#
_entry.id   AF-A0A1C7H4G7-F1
#
_cell.length_a   1.000
_cell.length_b   1.000
_cell.length_c   1.000
_cell.angle_alpha   90.00
_cell.angle_beta   90.00
_cell.angle_gamma   90.00
#
_symmetry.space_group_name_H-M   'P 1'
#
loop_
_entity.id
_entity.type
_entity.pdbx_description
1 polymer ?
#
loop_
_entity_poly.entity_id
_entity_poly.type
_entity_poly.pdbx_seq_one_letter_code
_entity_poly.pdbx_strand_id
1 'polypeptide(L)'
;MRKLSILLLLIGIPFMIIEANSLSTQRTKIIRWLTSPVLAWGLNDIWVGLLNLVPGKTTIKGLVEINPGISLGGKVTDIHLRYIKKCLWLVDVRHTIFSYAAHMNSNLLYDTYPSSYYDLAKAQQKIEGNQEDGIPIVGKYDYNVSMWNSIPFIPTSSALCVGHGQQNPTPNMFLQSPDIDNSPFGANIYKFAGLSSKHIDLPPLVLEWLNAQLDFGIIGPKQGFNGSRYIVNSKNIYNIEWSTNNPDIATIDQSGILTVTGNGIVRITAKGGNSLESSIEVMVGTPRFVLEDAIRKPGSYEIKSKCIDSQYAEFLNKYKNVLLYKWGIKTNDQPLVWFTSESPELHISTLEDNDNTTVYLKIIDSEGNESAPLFVRISGQDIYDLTYKTLVFNKDGRLFNDKGIELFYDFVTMPLKYRDETYDEFSNAEWSPVAAIVINDENVPRGIPWKRKGYIRDIIPPSEKERILSSPDGKVMIYKLQLLNFDGEIVQQTPFTIMYKSNYPNN
;
A
#
# COMPACT_ATOMS: atom_id res chain seq x y z
N MET A 1 10.97 33.26 5.72
CA MET A 1 11.38 32.83 4.36
C MET A 1 12.64 33.51 3.83
N ARG A 2 12.93 34.81 4.05
CA ARG A 2 14.18 35.44 3.54
C ARG A 2 15.45 35.25 4.38
N LYS A 3 15.37 34.90 5.67
CA LYS A 3 16.54 34.58 6.52
C LYS A 3 17.31 33.32 6.09
N LEU A 4 16.71 32.51 5.22
CA LEU A 4 17.20 31.18 4.86
C LEU A 4 17.92 31.18 3.50
N SER A 5 17.60 32.12 2.60
CA SER A 5 17.98 32.05 1.18
C SER A 5 19.46 32.31 0.86
N ILE A 6 20.18 33.03 1.72
CA ILE A 6 21.64 33.24 1.55
C ILE A 6 22.45 32.11 2.21
N LEU A 7 21.85 31.37 3.14
CA LEU A 7 22.45 30.19 3.77
C LEU A 7 22.11 28.88 3.01
N LEU A 8 20.99 28.87 2.27
CA LEU A 8 20.43 27.68 1.59
C LEU A 8 21.21 27.21 0.36
N LEU A 9 22.20 27.95 -0.13
CA LEU A 9 23.03 27.52 -1.26
C LEU A 9 24.14 26.54 -0.84
N LEU A 10 24.26 26.23 0.45
CA LEU A 10 25.32 25.38 1.04
C LEU A 10 24.79 24.10 1.72
N ILE A 11 23.47 23.91 1.78
CA ILE A 11 22.85 22.79 2.50
C ILE A 11 22.62 21.63 1.53
N GLY A 12 23.68 20.86 1.29
CA GLY A 12 23.61 19.61 0.54
C GLY A 12 24.82 18.70 0.70
N ILE A 13 25.81 19.09 1.51
CA ILE A 13 27.06 18.36 1.67
C ILE A 13 27.25 18.09 3.17
N PRO A 14 27.21 16.83 3.62
CA PRO A 14 27.54 16.49 5.00
C PRO A 14 29.04 16.72 5.25
N PHE A 15 29.40 17.13 6.47
CA PHE A 15 30.78 17.34 6.96
C PHE A 15 31.53 18.54 6.35
N MET A 16 31.06 19.74 6.70
CA MET A 16 31.64 21.00 6.22
C MET A 16 31.76 22.02 7.37
N ILE A 17 32.92 22.68 7.45
CA ILE A 17 33.16 23.85 8.28
C ILE A 17 33.43 25.03 7.36
N ILE A 18 32.59 26.05 7.42
CA ILE A 18 32.83 27.35 6.78
C ILE A 18 33.01 28.39 7.88
N GLU A 19 34.19 28.97 7.94
CA GLU A 19 34.49 30.15 8.73
C GLU A 19 34.61 31.36 7.82
N ALA A 20 33.57 32.19 7.77
CA ALA A 20 33.60 33.45 7.02
C ALA A 20 33.91 34.63 7.95
N ASN A 21 35.06 35.26 7.74
CA ASN A 21 35.47 36.49 8.39
C ASN A 21 35.33 37.67 7.41
N SER A 22 34.19 38.37 7.47
CA SER A 22 34.08 39.64 6.75
C SER A 22 34.83 40.76 7.49
N LEU A 23 36.05 41.05 7.05
CA LEU A 23 36.81 42.24 7.45
C LEU A 23 36.34 43.48 6.67
N SER A 24 35.12 43.95 6.89
CA SER A 24 34.72 45.25 6.34
C SER A 24 35.48 46.39 7.05
N THR A 25 36.58 46.82 6.45
CA THR A 25 37.25 48.08 6.84
C THR A 25 36.64 49.20 6.02
N GLN A 26 35.42 49.65 6.35
CA GLN A 26 34.86 50.84 5.69
C GLN A 26 35.56 52.10 6.21
N ARG A 27 36.61 52.55 5.50
CA ARG A 27 37.08 53.94 5.52
C ARG A 27 36.43 54.70 4.37
N THR A 28 35.14 54.98 4.46
CA THR A 28 34.47 55.88 3.51
C THR A 28 33.76 56.99 4.27
N LYS A 29 34.08 58.25 3.90
CA LYS A 29 33.51 59.49 4.46
C LYS A 29 32.04 59.72 4.06
N ILE A 30 31.40 58.80 3.35
CA ILE A 30 30.05 58.96 2.81
C ILE A 30 29.12 57.89 3.42
N ILE A 31 28.33 58.37 4.37
CA ILE A 31 26.94 58.00 4.67
C ILE A 31 26.66 56.62 5.33
N ARG A 32 26.85 56.57 6.66
CA ARG A 32 26.34 55.48 7.52
C ARG A 32 24.80 55.38 7.55
N TRP A 33 24.10 56.47 7.22
CA TRP A 33 22.64 56.53 7.19
C TRP A 33 22.02 55.83 5.96
N LEU A 34 22.77 55.60 4.87
CA LEU A 34 22.31 54.79 3.72
C LEU A 34 22.58 53.29 3.94
N THR A 35 23.72 52.93 4.56
CA THR A 35 24.09 51.51 4.73
C THR A 35 23.42 50.86 5.94
N SER A 36 23.04 51.64 6.95
CA SER A 36 22.32 51.14 8.15
C SER A 36 20.95 50.51 7.82
N PRO A 37 20.05 51.16 7.05
CA PRO A 37 18.80 50.53 6.60
C PRO A 37 19.03 49.28 5.75
N VAL A 38 20.04 49.29 4.88
CA VAL A 38 20.38 48.14 4.02
C VAL A 38 20.86 46.94 4.83
N LEU A 39 21.71 47.15 5.85
CA LEU A 39 22.15 46.08 6.75
C LEU A 39 21.03 45.59 7.67
N ALA A 40 20.21 46.49 8.20
CA ALA A 40 19.04 46.13 9.00
C ALA A 40 18.05 45.29 8.19
N TRP A 41 17.81 45.66 6.94
CA TRP A 41 16.95 44.93 6.01
C TRP A 41 17.56 43.60 5.57
N GLY A 42 18.83 43.61 5.17
CA GLY A 42 19.54 42.43 4.66
C GLY A 42 19.73 41.33 5.71
N LEU A 43 19.99 41.71 6.97
CA LEU A 43 20.12 40.78 8.10
C LEU A 43 18.79 40.57 8.84
N ASN A 44 17.76 41.34 8.47
CA ASN A 44 16.46 41.40 9.13
C ASN A 44 16.60 41.56 10.66
N ASP A 45 17.40 42.55 11.06
CA ASP A 45 17.72 42.85 12.45
C ASP A 45 17.93 44.38 12.63
N ILE A 46 16.97 45.03 13.28
CA ILE A 46 16.98 46.48 13.47
C ILE A 46 18.11 46.96 14.39
N TRP A 47 18.56 46.12 15.33
CA TRP A 47 19.68 46.44 16.22
C TRP A 47 20.98 46.57 15.46
N VAL A 48 21.19 45.74 14.44
CA VAL A 48 22.35 45.85 13.55
C VAL A 48 22.33 47.20 12.81
N GLY A 49 21.15 47.65 12.35
CA GLY A 49 20.99 48.98 11.75
C GLY A 49 21.40 50.09 12.70
N LEU A 50 20.85 50.09 13.92
CA LEU A 50 21.12 51.10 14.94
C LEU A 50 22.59 51.11 15.37
N LEU A 51 23.18 49.94 15.64
CA LEU A 51 24.59 49.80 16.01
C LEU A 51 25.53 50.25 14.88
N ASN A 52 25.13 50.09 13.62
CA ASN A 52 25.94 50.52 12.49
C ASN A 52 26.09 52.05 12.38
N LEU A 53 25.14 52.81 12.93
CA LEU A 53 25.21 54.27 12.97
C LEU A 53 26.36 54.77 13.87
N VAL A 54 26.75 53.98 14.88
CA VAL A 54 27.86 54.31 15.79
C VAL A 54 29.20 54.32 15.02
N PRO A 55 30.12 55.27 15.28
CA PRO A 55 31.44 55.26 14.66
C PRO A 55 32.26 54.06 15.11
N GLY A 56 33.01 53.45 14.18
CA GLY A 56 33.83 52.29 14.50
C GLY A 56 33.99 51.30 13.37
N LYS A 57 34.76 50.24 13.63
CA LYS A 57 34.91 49.10 12.70
C LYS A 57 33.73 48.15 12.83
N THR A 58 33.17 47.73 11.71
CA THR A 58 32.10 46.73 11.65
C THR A 58 32.67 45.40 11.16
N THR A 59 32.27 44.30 11.77
CA THR A 59 32.69 42.95 11.37
C THR A 59 31.50 42.01 11.48
N ILE A 60 31.25 41.24 10.43
CA ILE A 60 30.27 40.16 10.44
C ILE A 60 31.06 38.87 10.44
N LYS A 61 30.83 38.04 11.46
CA LYS A 61 31.44 36.71 11.58
C LYS A 61 30.37 35.65 11.39
N GLY A 62 30.59 34.76 10.43
CA GLY A 62 29.78 33.57 10.20
C GLY A 62 30.58 32.31 10.50
N LEU A 63 29.99 31.40 11.26
CA LEU A 63 30.44 30.02 11.42
C LEU A 63 29.30 29.11 11.00
N VAL A 64 29.60 28.15 10.12
CA VAL A 64 28.74 27.01 9.83
C VAL A 64 29.60 25.77 10.02
N GLU A 65 29.29 24.97 11.03
CA GLU A 65 29.98 23.73 11.36
C GLU A 65 28.95 22.60 11.32
N ILE A 66 29.25 21.55 10.56
CA ILE A 66 28.46 20.32 10.50
C ILE A 66 29.40 19.16 10.77
N ASN A 67 29.18 18.47 11.89
CA ASN A 67 30.05 17.42 12.42
C ASN A 67 29.34 16.06 12.44
N PRO A 68 30.08 14.95 12.37
CA PRO A 68 29.52 13.61 12.51
C PRO A 68 28.99 13.34 13.92
N GLY A 69 27.88 12.63 13.98
CA GLY A 69 27.23 12.15 15.20
C GLY A 69 27.96 10.94 15.78
N ILE A 70 29.20 11.12 16.22
CA ILE A 70 30.07 10.04 16.74
C ILE A 70 29.86 9.72 18.22
N SER A 71 29.06 10.52 18.93
CA SER A 71 28.73 10.30 20.34
C SER A 71 27.39 10.92 20.69
N LEU A 72 26.65 10.28 21.62
CA LEU A 72 25.40 10.82 22.15
C LEU A 72 25.67 12.16 22.85
N GLY A 73 24.86 13.18 22.52
CA GLY A 73 25.03 14.54 23.04
C GLY A 73 26.19 15.32 22.39
N GLY A 74 26.95 14.72 21.48
CA GLY A 74 27.97 15.42 20.69
C GLY A 74 27.35 16.49 19.81
N LYS A 75 28.06 17.60 19.58
CA LYS A 75 27.57 18.71 18.73
C LYS A 75 27.66 18.31 17.26
N VAL A 76 26.53 18.24 16.57
CA VAL A 76 26.39 17.81 15.16
C VAL A 76 26.26 19.02 14.23
N THR A 77 25.70 20.12 14.72
CA THR A 77 25.58 21.35 13.93
C THR A 77 25.81 22.56 14.81
N ASP A 78 26.62 23.50 14.33
CA ASP A 78 26.80 24.81 14.92
C ASP A 78 26.72 25.89 13.84
N ILE A 79 25.70 26.74 13.91
CA ILE A 79 25.52 27.85 12.97
C ILE A 79 25.43 29.13 13.78
N HIS A 80 26.40 30.01 13.58
CA HIS A 80 26.48 31.29 14.27
C HIS A 80 26.69 32.42 13.28
N LEU A 81 25.85 33.45 13.37
CA LEU A 81 26.03 34.71 12.67
C LEU A 81 26.07 35.85 13.69
N ARG A 82 27.23 36.49 13.81
CA ARG A 82 27.48 37.54 14.80
C ARG A 82 27.89 38.84 14.14
N TYR A 83 27.23 39.91 14.55
CA TYR A 83 27.61 41.28 14.26
C TYR A 83 28.52 41.81 15.37
N ILE A 84 29.65 42.41 14.99
CA ILE A 84 30.61 43.00 15.93
C ILE A 84 30.86 44.44 15.49
N LYS A 85 30.67 45.36 16.43
CA LYS A 85 30.94 46.79 16.26
C LYS A 85 32.01 47.23 17.24
N LYS A 86 33.18 47.62 16.74
CA LYS A 86 34.22 48.25 17.55
C LYS A 86 33.98 49.75 17.65
N CYS A 87 33.12 50.13 18.59
CA CYS A 87 32.71 51.51 18.84
C CYS A 87 33.93 52.39 19.15
N LEU A 88 34.09 53.47 18.40
CA LEU A 88 35.19 54.43 18.51
C LEU A 88 36.58 53.76 18.53
N TRP A 89 36.71 52.58 17.93
CA TRP A 89 37.95 51.77 17.95
C TRP A 89 38.42 51.31 19.34
N LEU A 90 37.61 51.52 20.39
CA LEU A 90 37.96 51.26 21.78
C LEU A 90 37.24 50.04 22.36
N VAL A 91 35.93 49.90 22.11
CA VAL A 91 35.10 48.86 22.76
C VAL A 91 34.37 48.02 21.72
N ASP A 92 34.44 46.70 21.86
CA ASP A 92 33.71 45.75 21.02
C ASP A 92 32.30 45.50 21.57
N VAL A 93 31.27 45.96 20.85
CA VAL A 93 29.87 45.58 21.07
C VAL A 93 29.54 44.40 20.15
N ARG A 94 29.04 43.30 20.72
CA ARG A 94 28.73 42.05 20.00
C ARG A 94 27.22 41.81 20.04
N HIS A 95 26.64 41.51 18.89
CA HIS A 95 25.23 41.17 18.74
C HIS A 95 25.09 39.89 17.93
N THR A 96 24.36 38.91 18.46
CA THR A 96 24.13 37.63 17.78
C THR A 96 22.87 37.77 16.93
N ILE A 97 23.02 37.73 15.60
CA ILE A 97 21.92 37.84 14.64
C ILE A 97 21.18 36.50 14.54
N PHE A 98 21.95 35.41 14.53
CA PHE A 98 21.45 34.05 14.47
C PHE A 98 22.39 33.09 15.19
N SER A 99 21.80 32.12 15.87
CA SER A 99 22.52 31.05 16.56
C SER A 99 21.64 29.81 16.54
N TYR A 100 22.19 28.71 16.05
CA TYR A 100 21.55 27.40 16.10
C TYR A 100 22.61 26.36 16.40
N ALA A 101 22.38 25.58 17.45
CA ALA A 101 23.24 24.45 17.79
C ALA A 101 22.36 23.20 17.92
N ALA A 102 22.75 22.12 17.26
CA ALA A 102 22.12 20.82 17.38
C ALA A 102 23.11 19.79 17.91
N HIS A 103 22.61 18.90 18.76
CA HIS A 103 23.38 17.82 19.36
C HIS A 103 22.75 16.48 18.98
N MET A 104 23.59 15.45 18.89
CA MET A 104 23.18 14.09 18.60
C MET A 104 22.23 13.60 19.70
N ASN A 105 20.99 13.27 19.32
CA ASN A 105 19.93 12.84 20.24
C ASN A 105 19.57 11.36 20.11
N SER A 106 20.25 10.63 19.22
CA SER A 106 20.01 9.21 18.95
C SER A 106 21.17 8.35 19.46
N ASN A 107 20.84 7.19 20.01
CA ASN A 107 21.82 6.15 20.35
C ASN A 107 22.34 5.40 19.11
N LEU A 108 21.75 5.65 17.93
CA LEU A 108 22.21 5.08 16.67
C LEU A 108 23.24 6.01 16.04
N LEU A 109 24.52 5.69 16.24
CA LEU A 109 25.68 6.46 15.76
C LEU A 109 26.01 6.09 14.32
N TYR A 110 25.08 6.44 13.43
CA TYR A 110 25.11 6.15 12.00
C TYR A 110 26.48 6.44 11.35
N ASP A 111 27.08 7.59 11.63
CA ASP A 111 28.36 8.01 11.05
C ASP A 111 29.57 7.17 11.52
N THR A 112 29.39 6.24 12.46
CA THR A 112 30.45 5.36 13.00
C THR A 112 30.36 3.92 12.52
N TYR A 113 29.26 3.53 11.88
CA TYR A 113 29.03 2.15 11.46
C TYR A 113 29.79 1.83 10.16
N PRO A 114 30.12 0.55 9.91
CA PRO A 114 30.69 0.11 8.64
C PRO A 114 29.89 0.65 7.45
N SER A 115 30.54 1.44 6.62
CA SER A 115 29.91 2.17 5.51
C SER A 115 30.79 2.11 4.27
N SER A 116 30.16 2.18 3.10
CA SER A 116 30.88 2.64 1.91
C SER A 116 31.15 4.14 2.01
N TYR A 117 32.02 4.71 1.18
CA TYR A 117 32.28 6.14 1.23
C TYR A 117 32.49 6.76 -0.16
N TYR A 118 32.25 8.07 -0.26
CA TYR A 118 32.64 8.87 -1.41
C TYR A 118 33.86 9.71 -1.05
N ASP A 119 34.94 9.58 -1.82
CA ASP A 119 36.19 10.33 -1.61
C ASP A 119 36.09 11.76 -2.14
N LEU A 120 36.32 12.74 -1.27
CA LEU A 120 36.25 14.18 -1.54
C LEU A 120 37.63 14.84 -1.69
N ALA A 121 38.74 14.09 -1.73
CA ALA A 121 40.09 14.65 -1.81
C ALA A 121 40.29 15.61 -3.00
N LYS A 122 39.61 15.38 -4.14
CA LYS A 122 39.65 16.28 -5.31
C LYS A 122 38.71 17.51 -5.18
N ALA A 123 37.68 17.43 -4.35
CA ALA A 123 36.72 18.52 -4.14
C ALA A 123 37.30 19.60 -3.21
N GLN A 124 38.06 19.20 -2.18
CA GLN A 124 38.75 20.12 -1.26
C GLN A 124 39.67 21.10 -2.00
N GLN A 125 40.43 20.63 -3.00
CA GLN A 125 41.37 21.45 -3.77
C GLN A 125 40.73 22.59 -4.58
N LYS A 126 39.41 22.59 -4.81
CA LYS A 126 38.70 23.61 -5.61
C LYS A 126 38.06 24.72 -4.79
N ILE A 127 38.01 24.61 -3.46
CA ILE A 127 37.16 25.45 -2.60
C ILE A 127 38.00 26.40 -1.72
N GLU A 128 39.31 26.19 -1.61
CA GLU A 128 40.25 27.16 -1.06
C GLU A 128 40.40 28.34 -2.03
N GLY A 129 39.64 29.42 -1.80
CA GLY A 129 39.66 30.62 -2.63
C GLY A 129 39.80 31.90 -1.82
N ASN A 130 41.00 32.50 -1.82
CA ASN A 130 41.17 33.92 -1.47
C ASN A 130 40.81 34.76 -2.70
N GLN A 131 39.53 35.01 -2.96
CA GLN A 131 39.12 36.00 -3.96
C GLN A 131 38.98 37.38 -3.31
N GLU A 132 39.90 38.29 -3.62
CA GLU A 132 39.82 39.72 -3.28
C GLU A 132 38.86 40.51 -4.21
N ASP A 133 37.92 39.85 -4.90
CA ASP A 133 36.95 40.54 -5.74
C ASP A 133 35.75 41.01 -4.91
N GLY A 134 35.90 42.21 -4.36
CA GLY A 134 34.87 42.91 -3.60
C GLY A 134 33.68 43.32 -4.49
N ILE A 135 32.46 43.03 -4.05
CA ILE A 135 31.28 43.80 -4.49
C ILE A 135 31.49 45.24 -3.96
N PRO A 136 31.46 46.28 -4.82
CA PRO A 136 32.05 47.60 -4.55
C PRO A 136 31.43 48.41 -3.39
N ILE A 137 30.50 47.84 -2.62
CA ILE A 137 29.74 48.51 -1.56
C ILE A 137 30.06 47.96 -0.15
N VAL A 138 30.63 46.74 0.01
CA VAL A 138 30.69 46.06 1.33
C VAL A 138 32.08 45.49 1.67
N GLY A 139 33.13 46.32 1.63
CA GLY A 139 34.43 46.04 2.28
C GLY A 139 35.16 44.75 1.83
N LYS A 140 36.19 44.34 2.58
CA LYS A 140 36.89 43.06 2.35
C LYS A 140 36.13 41.92 3.02
N TYR A 141 36.09 40.77 2.37
CA TYR A 141 35.60 39.52 2.94
C TYR A 141 36.65 38.44 2.77
N ASP A 142 36.74 37.55 3.76
CA ASP A 142 37.63 36.40 3.79
C ASP A 142 36.81 35.21 4.31
N TYR A 143 37.08 34.02 3.81
CA TYR A 143 36.43 32.81 4.27
C TYR A 143 37.37 31.61 4.14
N ASN A 144 37.28 30.70 5.12
CA ASN A 144 37.95 29.42 5.11
C ASN A 144 36.86 28.33 5.04
N VAL A 145 37.02 27.39 4.12
CA VAL A 145 36.17 26.20 4.05
C VAL A 145 37.04 24.98 4.24
N SER A 146 36.73 24.17 5.25
CA SER A 146 37.28 22.83 5.39
C SER A 146 36.15 21.80 5.30
N MET A 147 36.46 20.66 4.69
CA MET A 147 35.52 19.54 4.57
C MET A 147 36.24 18.28 5.00
N TRP A 148 35.50 17.24 5.38
CA TRP A 148 36.09 15.93 5.56
C TRP A 148 36.51 15.30 4.22
N ASN A 149 37.51 14.42 4.26
CA ASN A 149 38.07 13.79 3.06
C ASN A 149 37.12 12.74 2.45
N SER A 150 36.07 12.34 3.15
CA SER A 150 35.09 11.39 2.65
C SER A 150 33.70 11.59 3.26
N ILE A 151 32.68 11.18 2.51
CA ILE A 151 31.30 11.08 2.99
C ILE A 151 30.98 9.60 3.19
N PRO A 152 30.77 9.11 4.44
CA PRO A 152 30.24 7.77 4.66
C PRO A 152 28.82 7.64 4.14
N PHE A 153 28.53 6.49 3.55
CA PHE A 153 27.20 6.05 3.14
C PHE A 153 26.91 4.73 3.82
N ILE A 154 26.02 4.80 4.79
CA ILE A 154 25.50 3.60 5.43
C ILE A 154 24.62 2.92 4.38
N PRO A 155 24.91 1.67 3.98
CA PRO A 155 24.12 1.01 2.96
C PRO A 155 22.67 0.95 3.43
N THR A 156 21.78 1.58 2.66
CA THR A 156 20.33 1.38 2.76
C THR A 156 19.94 -0.09 2.59
N SER A 157 20.82 -0.91 1.98
CA SER A 157 20.67 -2.35 1.90
C SER A 157 20.75 -3.07 3.26
N SER A 158 21.51 -2.56 4.24
CA SER A 158 21.47 -3.11 5.60
C SER A 158 20.15 -2.78 6.31
N ALA A 159 19.63 -1.56 6.11
CA ALA A 159 18.36 -1.13 6.72
C ALA A 159 17.13 -1.86 6.15
N LEU A 160 17.16 -2.24 4.86
CA LEU A 160 16.12 -3.09 4.24
C LEU A 160 16.18 -4.56 4.66
N CYS A 161 17.34 -5.02 5.15
CA CYS A 161 17.56 -6.39 5.62
C CYS A 161 17.37 -6.57 7.13
N VAL A 162 17.05 -5.51 7.88
CA VAL A 162 16.85 -5.58 9.33
C VAL A 162 15.46 -6.17 9.63
N GLY A 163 15.42 -7.47 9.95
CA GLY A 163 14.20 -8.14 10.38
C GLY A 163 13.05 -7.98 9.40
N HIS A 164 13.32 -8.14 8.11
CA HIS A 164 12.37 -7.92 7.01
C HIS A 164 11.76 -6.50 6.95
N GLY A 165 12.45 -5.50 7.51
CA GLY A 165 11.98 -4.11 7.60
C GLY A 165 10.94 -3.88 8.69
N GLN A 166 10.72 -4.85 9.59
CA GLN A 166 9.72 -4.78 10.66
C GLN A 166 10.33 -4.60 12.06
N GLN A 167 11.63 -4.84 12.22
CA GLN A 167 12.30 -4.71 13.51
C GLN A 167 12.86 -3.30 13.72
N ASN A 168 12.79 -2.79 14.95
CA ASN A 168 13.43 -1.54 15.31
C ASN A 168 14.97 -1.67 15.21
N PRO A 169 15.66 -0.71 14.59
CA PRO A 169 17.10 -0.79 14.41
C PRO A 169 17.84 -0.72 15.75
N THR A 170 18.80 -1.62 15.94
CA THR A 170 19.74 -1.60 17.09
C THR A 170 21.18 -1.44 16.59
N PRO A 171 22.10 -0.88 17.39
CA PRO A 171 23.50 -0.68 16.97
C PRO A 171 24.18 -1.95 16.44
N ASN A 172 23.93 -3.09 17.08
CA ASN A 172 24.56 -4.36 16.71
C ASN A 172 24.22 -4.81 15.27
N MET A 173 23.05 -4.44 14.75
CA MET A 173 22.60 -4.83 13.41
C MET A 173 23.42 -4.18 12.30
N PHE A 174 24.06 -3.04 12.58
CA PHE A 174 24.92 -2.35 11.62
C PHE A 174 26.38 -2.83 11.68
N LEU A 175 26.75 -3.59 12.72
CA LEU A 175 28.11 -4.09 12.94
C LEU A 175 28.30 -5.53 12.44
N GLN A 176 27.21 -6.21 12.09
CA GLN A 176 27.21 -7.60 11.68
C GLN A 176 26.73 -7.73 10.23
N SER A 177 27.24 -8.72 9.51
CA SER A 177 26.69 -9.05 8.19
C SER A 177 25.24 -9.54 8.34
N PRO A 178 24.34 -9.24 7.38
CA PRO A 178 22.99 -9.76 7.41
C PRO A 178 22.98 -11.27 7.54
N ASP A 179 22.20 -11.76 8.50
CA ASP A 179 21.92 -13.17 8.66
C ASP A 179 20.92 -13.63 7.58
N ILE A 180 21.11 -14.85 7.10
CA ILE A 180 20.27 -15.45 6.05
C ILE A 180 18.83 -15.55 6.59
N ASP A 181 18.61 -15.97 7.84
CA ASP A 181 17.27 -16.07 8.46
C ASP A 181 16.60 -14.71 8.68
N ASN A 182 17.38 -13.62 8.80
CA ASN A 182 16.84 -12.27 9.02
C ASN A 182 16.73 -11.42 7.74
N SER A 183 17.09 -11.99 6.58
CA SER A 183 17.09 -11.29 5.30
C SER A 183 15.89 -11.68 4.43
N PRO A 184 15.21 -10.72 3.77
CA PRO A 184 14.14 -11.02 2.82
C PRO A 184 14.63 -11.78 1.57
N PHE A 185 15.95 -11.81 1.34
CA PHE A 185 16.58 -12.47 0.21
C PHE A 185 17.02 -13.91 0.51
N GLY A 186 16.94 -14.35 1.78
CA GLY A 186 17.42 -15.66 2.21
C GLY A 186 18.89 -15.86 1.88
N ALA A 187 19.24 -16.99 1.25
CA ALA A 187 20.61 -17.30 0.86
C ALA A 187 21.07 -16.60 -0.44
N ASN A 188 20.18 -15.82 -1.08
CA ASN A 188 20.48 -15.12 -2.33
C ASN A 188 21.20 -13.77 -2.05
N ILE A 189 22.28 -13.80 -1.26
CA ILE A 189 23.05 -12.62 -0.85
C ILE A 189 24.53 -12.87 -1.06
N TYR A 190 25.20 -11.96 -1.75
CA TYR A 190 26.64 -11.96 -1.82
C TYR A 190 27.26 -11.17 -0.66
N LYS A 191 28.10 -11.83 0.13
CA LYS A 191 28.84 -11.21 1.24
C LYS A 191 30.27 -10.94 0.81
N PHE A 192 30.59 -9.67 0.56
CA PHE A 192 31.97 -9.28 0.28
C PHE A 192 32.76 -9.22 1.60
N ALA A 193 33.84 -10.01 1.72
CA ALA A 193 34.63 -10.09 2.94
C ALA A 193 35.59 -8.90 3.15
N GLY A 194 35.75 -8.02 2.15
CA GLY A 194 36.60 -6.84 2.22
C GLY A 194 35.85 -5.56 2.62
N LEU A 195 36.59 -4.54 3.05
CA LEU A 195 36.05 -3.19 3.20
C LEU A 195 35.71 -2.62 1.82
N SER A 196 34.49 -2.10 1.64
CA SER A 196 34.17 -1.38 0.42
C SER A 196 35.01 -0.10 0.33
N SER A 197 35.67 0.10 -0.81
CA SER A 197 36.50 1.29 -1.06
C SER A 197 35.71 2.47 -1.63
N LYS A 198 34.45 2.26 -2.05
CA LYS A 198 33.62 3.26 -2.74
C LYS A 198 32.12 3.07 -2.49
N HIS A 199 31.36 4.16 -2.61
CA HIS A 199 29.91 4.19 -2.36
C HIS A 199 29.12 3.11 -3.11
N ILE A 200 29.41 2.94 -4.41
CA ILE A 200 28.90 1.86 -5.26
C ILE A 200 30.12 1.22 -5.91
N ASP A 201 30.29 -0.09 -5.69
CA ASP A 201 31.33 -0.88 -6.32
C ASP A 201 30.74 -2.22 -6.78
N LEU A 202 31.08 -2.63 -7.99
CA LEU A 202 30.69 -3.90 -8.61
C LEU A 202 31.98 -4.61 -9.02
N PRO A 203 32.75 -5.15 -8.06
CA PRO A 203 34.01 -5.81 -8.36
C PRO A 203 33.76 -7.03 -9.25
N PRO A 204 34.74 -7.46 -10.06
CA PRO A 204 34.59 -8.59 -10.98
C PRO A 204 34.01 -9.85 -10.32
N LEU A 205 34.40 -10.18 -9.09
CA LEU A 205 33.84 -11.33 -8.35
C LEU A 205 32.32 -11.21 -8.09
N VAL A 206 31.81 -10.00 -7.84
CA VAL A 206 30.36 -9.78 -7.67
C VAL A 206 29.63 -9.96 -9.00
N LEU A 207 30.21 -9.47 -10.11
CA LEU A 207 29.65 -9.66 -11.44
C LEU A 207 29.65 -11.13 -11.87
N GLU A 208 30.74 -11.85 -11.57
CA GLU A 208 30.83 -13.30 -11.76
C GLU A 208 29.79 -14.05 -10.95
N TRP A 209 29.63 -13.69 -9.67
CA TRP A 209 28.59 -14.27 -8.82
C TRP A 209 27.18 -13.96 -9.34
N LEU A 210 26.88 -12.72 -9.73
CA LEU A 210 25.58 -12.33 -10.28
C LEU A 210 25.25 -13.12 -11.55
N ASN A 211 26.21 -13.22 -12.47
CA ASN A 211 26.04 -14.03 -13.67
C ASN A 211 25.81 -15.50 -13.34
N ALA A 212 26.51 -16.05 -12.35
CA ALA A 212 26.31 -17.43 -11.94
C ALA A 212 24.96 -17.67 -11.25
N GLN A 213 24.42 -16.69 -10.53
CA GLN A 213 23.12 -16.75 -9.87
C GLN A 213 21.93 -16.65 -10.85
N LEU A 214 22.08 -15.90 -11.94
CA LEU A 214 21.08 -15.91 -13.02
C LEU A 214 20.86 -17.30 -13.61
N ASP A 215 21.88 -18.15 -13.48
CA ASP A 215 21.91 -19.53 -13.98
C ASP A 215 21.93 -20.55 -12.83
N PHE A 216 21.56 -20.20 -11.60
CA PHE A 216 21.53 -21.13 -10.47
C PHE A 216 20.33 -20.84 -9.57
N GLY A 217 19.26 -21.61 -9.74
CA GLY A 217 18.03 -21.43 -8.97
C GLY A 217 17.32 -22.73 -8.66
N ILE A 218 16.56 -22.75 -7.56
CA ILE A 218 15.76 -23.91 -7.17
C ILE A 218 14.39 -23.85 -7.88
N ILE A 219 14.01 -24.95 -8.53
CA ILE A 219 12.66 -25.19 -9.05
C ILE A 219 12.00 -26.24 -8.17
N GLY A 220 10.79 -25.94 -7.71
CA GLY A 220 9.96 -26.86 -6.94
C GLY A 220 8.66 -26.19 -6.47
N PRO A 221 7.72 -26.94 -5.89
CA PRO A 221 6.46 -26.40 -5.45
C PRO A 221 6.63 -25.51 -4.21
N LYS A 222 5.78 -24.49 -4.09
CA LYS A 222 5.73 -23.59 -2.92
C LYS A 222 5.01 -24.20 -1.73
N GLN A 223 4.05 -25.09 -1.98
CA GLN A 223 3.53 -26.01 -0.99
C GLN A 223 4.29 -27.33 -1.11
N GLY A 224 5.04 -27.68 -0.07
CA GLY A 224 5.78 -28.93 0.00
C GLY A 224 4.98 -30.02 0.73
N PHE A 225 5.10 -31.24 0.23
CA PHE A 225 4.53 -32.46 0.79
C PHE A 225 5.55 -33.60 0.72
N ASN A 226 5.25 -34.73 1.35
CA ASN A 226 6.14 -35.90 1.34
C ASN A 226 6.40 -36.37 -0.09
N GLY A 227 7.67 -36.39 -0.49
CA GLY A 227 8.07 -36.75 -1.86
C GLY A 227 8.13 -35.58 -2.85
N SER A 228 7.81 -34.35 -2.42
CA SER A 228 8.02 -33.16 -3.24
C SER A 228 9.48 -33.07 -3.69
N ARG A 229 9.68 -32.85 -5.00
CA ARG A 229 11.01 -32.82 -5.61
C ARG A 229 11.43 -31.39 -5.93
N TYR A 230 12.63 -31.04 -5.47
CA TYR A 230 13.31 -29.78 -5.75
C TYR A 230 14.53 -30.08 -6.62
N ILE A 231 14.70 -29.28 -7.68
CA ILE A 231 15.83 -29.41 -8.59
C ILE A 231 16.53 -28.07 -8.72
N VAL A 232 17.84 -28.11 -8.94
CA VAL A 232 18.60 -26.92 -9.31
C VAL A 232 18.55 -26.79 -10.83
N ASN A 233 18.08 -25.64 -11.30
CA ASN A 233 18.26 -25.23 -12.68
C ASN A 233 19.62 -24.56 -12.80
N SER A 234 20.55 -25.19 -13.54
CA SER A 234 21.83 -24.58 -13.84
C SER A 234 22.41 -24.95 -15.20
N LYS A 235 23.22 -24.03 -15.77
CA LYS A 235 23.92 -24.25 -17.06
C LYS A 235 25.02 -25.32 -16.96
N ASN A 236 25.70 -25.39 -15.81
CA ASN A 236 26.74 -26.37 -15.53
C ASN A 236 26.23 -27.45 -14.56
N ILE A 237 26.89 -28.60 -14.55
CA ILE A 237 26.62 -29.69 -13.60
C ILE A 237 27.46 -29.44 -12.34
N TYR A 238 26.79 -29.36 -11.19
CA TYR A 238 27.42 -29.23 -9.87
C TYR A 238 27.00 -30.40 -8.99
N ASN A 239 27.88 -30.80 -8.06
CA ASN A 239 27.45 -31.60 -6.91
C ASN A 239 26.65 -30.68 -5.99
N ILE A 240 25.36 -30.98 -5.78
CA ILE A 240 24.46 -30.12 -5.01
C ILE A 240 24.35 -30.64 -3.59
N GLU A 241 24.67 -29.77 -2.63
CA GLU A 241 24.41 -30.02 -1.22
C GLU A 241 23.10 -29.36 -0.83
N TRP A 242 22.13 -30.16 -0.38
CA TRP A 242 20.83 -29.70 0.08
C TRP A 242 20.79 -29.56 1.59
N SER A 243 20.08 -28.53 2.08
CA SER A 243 19.83 -28.32 3.51
C SER A 243 18.51 -27.62 3.75
N THR A 244 18.01 -27.73 4.98
CA THR A 244 16.80 -27.08 5.51
C THR A 244 17.19 -26.27 6.74
N ASN A 245 16.55 -25.13 6.97
CA ASN A 245 16.79 -24.35 8.18
C ASN A 245 16.11 -24.95 9.43
N ASN A 246 15.11 -25.81 9.26
CA ASN A 246 14.40 -26.45 10.36
C ASN A 246 14.09 -27.94 10.07
N PRO A 247 15.01 -28.86 10.42
CA PRO A 247 14.84 -30.29 10.23
C PRO A 247 13.67 -30.92 10.99
N ASP A 248 13.19 -30.29 12.07
CA ASP A 248 12.06 -30.81 12.85
C ASP A 248 10.74 -30.71 12.08
N ILE A 249 10.65 -29.75 11.14
CA ILE A 249 9.46 -29.52 10.31
C ILE A 249 9.56 -30.26 8.98
N ALA A 250 10.69 -30.17 8.29
CA ALA A 250 10.93 -30.93 7.06
C ALA A 250 12.42 -31.09 6.78
N THR A 251 12.79 -32.26 6.27
CA THR A 251 14.15 -32.61 5.82
C THR A 251 14.19 -32.79 4.30
N ILE A 252 15.35 -32.57 3.70
CA ILE A 252 15.57 -32.78 2.26
C ILE A 252 16.80 -33.67 2.06
N ASP A 253 16.69 -34.67 1.19
CA ASP A 253 17.78 -35.57 0.88
C ASP A 253 18.71 -35.03 -0.23
N GLN A 254 19.81 -35.74 -0.50
CA GLN A 254 20.78 -35.39 -1.54
C GLN A 254 20.19 -35.44 -2.97
N SER A 255 19.06 -36.14 -3.16
CA SER A 255 18.36 -36.19 -4.45
C SER A 255 17.37 -35.03 -4.63
N GLY A 256 17.25 -34.14 -3.63
CA GLY A 256 16.31 -33.03 -3.62
C GLY A 256 14.88 -33.44 -3.27
N ILE A 257 14.68 -34.57 -2.59
CA ILE A 257 13.36 -35.07 -2.18
C ILE A 257 13.05 -34.62 -0.75
N LEU A 258 11.90 -33.98 -0.57
CA LEU A 258 11.42 -33.48 0.71
C LEU A 258 10.71 -34.57 1.53
N THR A 259 11.03 -34.65 2.81
CA THR A 259 10.29 -35.41 3.83
C THR A 259 9.75 -34.43 4.87
N VAL A 260 8.43 -34.34 4.98
CA VAL A 260 7.69 -33.48 5.90
C VAL A 260 7.41 -34.25 7.20
N THR A 261 7.87 -33.69 8.31
CA THR A 261 7.73 -34.25 9.66
C THR A 261 6.81 -33.43 10.56
N GLY A 262 6.51 -32.18 10.19
CA GLY A 262 5.65 -31.29 10.93
C GLY A 262 5.03 -30.18 10.07
N ASN A 263 4.43 -29.20 10.75
CA ASN A 263 3.74 -28.08 10.13
C ASN A 263 4.57 -26.79 10.29
N GLY A 264 4.80 -26.07 9.20
CA GLY A 264 5.31 -24.69 9.24
C GLY A 264 5.85 -24.22 7.89
N ILE A 265 6.58 -23.10 7.91
CA ILE A 265 7.36 -22.62 6.76
C ILE A 265 8.81 -23.01 6.98
N VAL A 266 9.41 -23.68 5.99
CA VAL A 266 10.84 -24.03 5.98
C VAL A 266 11.53 -23.37 4.80
N ARG A 267 12.83 -23.15 4.93
CA ARG A 267 13.67 -22.71 3.83
C ARG A 267 14.59 -23.84 3.40
N ILE A 268 14.46 -24.21 2.14
CA ILE A 268 15.31 -25.18 1.48
C ILE A 268 16.44 -24.43 0.79
N THR A 269 17.67 -24.88 0.98
CA THR A 269 18.88 -24.27 0.43
C THR A 269 19.66 -25.30 -0.36
N ALA A 270 20.08 -24.91 -1.57
CA ALA A 270 20.94 -25.69 -2.46
C ALA A 270 22.28 -24.99 -2.61
N LYS A 271 23.38 -25.70 -2.36
CA LYS A 271 24.75 -25.23 -2.56
C LYS A 271 25.42 -25.99 -3.70
N GLY A 272 25.98 -25.26 -4.66
CA GLY A 272 26.72 -25.80 -5.80
C GLY A 272 28.17 -25.30 -5.79
N GLY A 273 29.12 -26.21 -5.58
CA GLY A 273 30.54 -25.83 -5.46
C GLY A 273 30.79 -24.85 -4.29
N ASN A 274 31.80 -23.98 -4.41
CA ASN A 274 32.26 -23.16 -3.28
C ASN A 274 31.53 -21.82 -3.10
N SER A 275 30.75 -21.35 -4.08
CA SER A 275 30.22 -19.98 -4.08
C SER A 275 28.78 -19.84 -4.59
N LEU A 276 28.16 -20.92 -5.08
CA LEU A 276 26.76 -20.88 -5.53
C LEU A 276 25.86 -21.39 -4.42
N GLU A 277 24.91 -20.55 -4.04
CA GLU A 277 23.90 -20.85 -3.05
C GLU A 277 22.60 -20.21 -3.50
N SER A 278 21.52 -20.97 -3.43
CA SER A 278 20.17 -20.48 -3.69
C SER A 278 19.22 -21.06 -2.65
N SER A 279 18.16 -20.34 -2.34
CA SER A 279 17.16 -20.80 -1.37
C SER A 279 15.73 -20.53 -1.82
N ILE A 280 14.83 -21.40 -1.40
CA ILE A 280 13.39 -21.29 -1.62
C ILE A 280 12.64 -21.48 -0.29
N GLU A 281 11.71 -20.59 0.01
CA GLU A 281 10.77 -20.79 1.11
C GLU A 281 9.63 -21.70 0.66
N VAL A 282 9.28 -22.65 1.52
CA VAL A 282 8.30 -23.71 1.27
C VAL A 282 7.37 -23.81 2.46
N MET A 283 6.07 -23.79 2.17
CA MET A 283 5.02 -24.06 3.13
C MET A 283 4.76 -25.56 3.22
N VAL A 284 4.82 -26.14 4.41
CA VAL A 284 4.46 -27.54 4.65
C VAL A 284 3.38 -27.67 5.71
N GLY A 285 2.57 -28.71 5.60
CA GLY A 285 1.39 -28.91 6.43
C GLY A 285 0.16 -28.13 5.95
N THR A 286 -0.92 -28.24 6.72
CA THR A 286 -2.22 -27.66 6.37
C THR A 286 -2.54 -26.45 7.24
N PRO A 287 -2.53 -25.22 6.69
CA PRO A 287 -2.97 -24.04 7.40
C PRO A 287 -4.45 -24.13 7.78
N ARG A 288 -4.80 -23.56 8.93
CA ARG A 288 -6.17 -23.42 9.39
C ARG A 288 -6.79 -22.17 8.80
N PHE A 289 -8.03 -22.32 8.33
CA PHE A 289 -8.82 -21.23 7.78
C PHE A 289 -10.13 -21.08 8.53
N VAL A 290 -10.66 -19.86 8.47
CA VAL A 290 -12.04 -19.54 8.81
C VAL A 290 -12.66 -18.80 7.64
N LEU A 291 -13.98 -18.88 7.52
CA LEU A 291 -14.73 -17.98 6.66
C LEU A 291 -15.13 -16.75 7.48
N GLU A 292 -14.91 -15.59 6.90
CA GLU A 292 -15.47 -14.35 7.43
C GLU A 292 -16.98 -14.30 7.14
N ASP A 293 -17.69 -13.47 7.90
CA ASP A 293 -19.11 -13.24 7.65
C ASP A 293 -19.31 -12.65 6.25
N ALA A 294 -20.39 -13.05 5.59
CA ALA A 294 -20.70 -12.55 4.26
C ALA A 294 -21.08 -11.06 4.33
N ILE A 295 -20.37 -10.23 3.58
CA ILE A 295 -20.62 -8.79 3.51
C ILE A 295 -21.48 -8.52 2.29
N ARG A 296 -22.66 -7.94 2.51
CA ARG A 296 -23.54 -7.51 1.41
C ARG A 296 -23.00 -6.24 0.78
N LYS A 297 -22.86 -6.24 -0.54
CA LYS A 297 -22.53 -5.08 -1.37
C LYS A 297 -23.57 -4.94 -2.50
N PRO A 298 -23.73 -3.75 -3.10
CA PRO A 298 -24.53 -3.65 -4.31
C PRO A 298 -24.03 -4.67 -5.36
N GLY A 299 -24.96 -5.41 -5.95
CA GLY A 299 -24.68 -6.46 -6.94
C GLY A 299 -24.25 -7.83 -6.39
N SER A 300 -23.71 -7.93 -5.17
CA SER A 300 -23.19 -9.22 -4.66
C SER A 300 -23.01 -9.32 -3.15
N TYR A 301 -22.91 -10.55 -2.66
CA TYR A 301 -22.34 -10.87 -1.35
C TYR A 301 -20.87 -11.26 -1.53
N GLU A 302 -19.99 -10.66 -0.73
CA GLU A 302 -18.57 -10.96 -0.68
C GLU A 302 -18.29 -11.86 0.53
N ILE A 303 -17.60 -12.97 0.28
CA ILE A 303 -17.18 -13.94 1.30
C ILE A 303 -15.68 -14.10 1.17
N LYS A 304 -14.95 -13.95 2.28
CA LYS A 304 -13.51 -14.12 2.33
C LYS A 304 -13.14 -15.29 3.21
N SER A 305 -12.11 -16.02 2.80
CA SER A 305 -11.42 -16.96 3.66
C SER A 305 -10.20 -16.29 4.28
N LYS A 306 -10.00 -16.55 5.57
CA LYS A 306 -8.87 -16.00 6.33
C LYS A 306 -8.06 -17.13 6.94
N CYS A 307 -6.76 -17.14 6.64
CA CYS A 307 -5.82 -17.98 7.35
C CYS A 307 -5.60 -17.41 8.76
N ILE A 308 -5.80 -18.25 9.80
CA ILE A 308 -5.68 -17.82 11.21
C ILE A 308 -4.29 -18.09 11.79
N ASP A 309 -3.47 -18.82 11.06
CA ASP A 309 -2.09 -19.10 11.44
C ASP A 309 -1.18 -18.02 10.86
N SER A 310 -0.65 -17.14 11.71
CA SER A 310 0.09 -15.94 11.28
C SER A 310 1.25 -16.25 10.33
N GLN A 311 2.03 -17.29 10.63
CA GLN A 311 3.17 -17.69 9.80
C GLN A 311 2.75 -18.07 8.37
N TYR A 312 1.63 -18.80 8.23
CA TYR A 312 1.10 -19.16 6.92
C TYR A 312 0.42 -17.98 6.22
N ALA A 313 -0.29 -17.14 6.96
CA ALA A 313 -0.94 -15.94 6.41
C ALA A 313 0.08 -14.98 5.77
N GLU A 314 1.22 -14.75 6.43
CA GLU A 314 2.32 -13.95 5.87
C GLU A 314 2.89 -14.58 4.59
N PHE A 315 3.09 -15.89 4.59
CA PHE A 315 3.57 -16.62 3.42
C PHE A 315 2.60 -16.54 2.24
N LEU A 316 1.30 -16.73 2.47
CA LEU A 316 0.26 -16.69 1.44
C LEU A 316 0.02 -15.27 0.89
N ASN A 317 0.28 -14.24 1.70
CA ASN A 317 0.27 -12.85 1.22
C ASN A 317 1.48 -12.54 0.32
N LYS A 318 2.64 -13.14 0.64
CA LYS A 318 3.88 -12.99 -0.14
C LYS A 318 3.84 -13.77 -1.45
N TYR A 319 3.29 -14.98 -1.43
CA TYR A 319 3.23 -15.90 -2.56
C TYR A 319 1.79 -16.18 -2.97
N LYS A 320 1.43 -15.77 -4.18
CA LYS A 320 0.12 -16.06 -4.77
C LYS A 320 0.06 -17.50 -5.29
N ASN A 321 -1.14 -18.03 -5.44
CA ASN A 321 -1.44 -19.31 -6.09
C ASN A 321 -0.72 -20.51 -5.47
N VAL A 322 -0.50 -20.45 -4.15
CA VAL A 322 0.09 -21.56 -3.38
C VAL A 322 -0.96 -22.63 -3.07
N LEU A 323 -2.20 -22.22 -2.80
CA LEU A 323 -3.33 -23.07 -2.42
C LEU A 323 -4.46 -22.92 -3.44
N LEU A 324 -5.28 -23.97 -3.55
CA LEU A 324 -6.53 -23.95 -4.31
C LEU A 324 -7.73 -23.93 -3.36
N TYR A 325 -8.74 -23.14 -3.70
CA TYR A 325 -9.95 -22.93 -2.93
C TYR A 325 -11.12 -23.58 -3.64
N LYS A 326 -11.71 -24.62 -3.04
CA LYS A 326 -12.88 -25.31 -3.58
C LYS A 326 -14.13 -24.75 -2.93
N TRP A 327 -14.86 -23.95 -3.69
CA TRP A 327 -16.09 -23.29 -3.27
C TRP A 327 -17.30 -24.13 -3.62
N GLY A 328 -18.25 -24.21 -2.69
CA GLY A 328 -19.51 -24.91 -2.85
C GLY A 328 -20.67 -23.97 -2.56
N ILE A 329 -21.68 -23.90 -3.44
CA ILE A 329 -22.85 -23.05 -3.24
C ILE A 329 -24.10 -23.92 -3.23
N LYS A 330 -24.92 -23.79 -2.19
CA LYS A 330 -26.24 -24.39 -2.09
C LYS A 330 -27.27 -23.34 -1.70
N THR A 331 -28.20 -23.03 -2.59
CA THR A 331 -29.30 -22.08 -2.35
C THR A 331 -30.62 -22.83 -2.25
N ASN A 332 -31.32 -22.68 -1.12
CA ASN A 332 -32.59 -23.37 -0.83
C ASN A 332 -32.44 -24.90 -1.06
N ASP A 333 -33.40 -25.50 -1.80
CA ASP A 333 -33.44 -26.92 -2.13
C ASP A 333 -32.62 -27.29 -3.38
N GLN A 334 -31.90 -26.33 -3.98
CA GLN A 334 -31.09 -26.61 -5.15
C GLN A 334 -29.91 -27.54 -4.82
N PRO A 335 -29.40 -28.31 -5.79
CA PRO A 335 -28.20 -29.11 -5.61
C PRO A 335 -27.00 -28.25 -5.23
N LEU A 336 -26.12 -28.81 -4.39
CA LEU A 336 -24.83 -28.20 -4.07
C LEU A 336 -23.91 -28.26 -5.29
N VAL A 337 -23.48 -27.09 -5.77
CA VAL A 337 -22.56 -26.95 -6.91
C VAL A 337 -21.16 -26.62 -6.41
N TRP A 338 -20.16 -27.39 -6.83
CA TRP A 338 -18.75 -27.18 -6.48
C TRP A 338 -17.94 -26.66 -7.66
N PHE A 339 -16.99 -25.78 -7.39
CA PHE A 339 -15.99 -25.31 -8.35
C PHE A 339 -14.69 -24.93 -7.62
N THR A 340 -13.59 -24.85 -8.38
CA THR A 340 -12.26 -24.53 -7.86
C THR A 340 -11.83 -23.12 -8.28
N SER A 341 -11.12 -22.42 -7.41
CA SER A 341 -10.62 -21.07 -7.61
C SER A 341 -9.21 -20.93 -7.01
N GLU A 342 -8.40 -20.03 -7.56
CA GLU A 342 -7.14 -19.59 -6.96
C GLU A 342 -7.37 -18.44 -5.95
N SER A 343 -8.57 -17.88 -5.91
CA SER A 343 -8.93 -16.75 -5.04
C SER A 343 -9.42 -17.24 -3.66
N PRO A 344 -8.92 -16.64 -2.56
CA PRO A 344 -9.46 -16.84 -1.22
C PRO A 344 -10.80 -16.12 -1.01
N GLU A 345 -11.31 -15.41 -2.02
CA GLU A 345 -12.54 -14.62 -2.00
C GLU A 345 -13.55 -15.18 -3.01
N LEU A 346 -14.83 -15.17 -2.61
CA LEU A 346 -15.97 -15.56 -3.44
C LEU A 346 -17.01 -14.44 -3.46
N HIS A 347 -17.48 -14.09 -4.66
CA HIS A 347 -18.60 -13.19 -4.85
C HIS A 347 -19.82 -13.98 -5.34
N ILE A 348 -20.96 -13.80 -4.67
CA ILE A 348 -22.25 -14.42 -5.05
C ILE A 348 -23.20 -13.30 -5.46
N SER A 349 -23.97 -13.48 -6.53
CA SER A 349 -24.99 -12.50 -6.94
C SER A 349 -25.96 -12.18 -5.80
N THR A 350 -26.51 -10.97 -5.79
CA THR A 350 -27.62 -10.57 -4.90
C THR A 350 -28.68 -11.69 -4.84
N LEU A 351 -29.18 -12.01 -3.65
CA LEU A 351 -30.15 -13.08 -3.42
C LEU A 351 -31.57 -12.52 -3.40
N GLU A 352 -32.58 -13.37 -3.62
CA GLU A 352 -33.98 -13.00 -3.40
C GLU A 352 -34.30 -13.01 -1.89
N ASP A 353 -35.42 -12.38 -1.52
CA ASP A 353 -35.86 -12.33 -0.13
C ASP A 353 -36.09 -13.73 0.47
N ASN A 354 -35.52 -13.97 1.65
CA ASN A 354 -35.57 -15.25 2.36
C ASN A 354 -34.85 -16.43 1.66
N ASP A 355 -34.13 -16.18 0.57
CA ASP A 355 -33.23 -17.19 0.01
C ASP A 355 -32.20 -17.60 1.07
N ASN A 356 -32.13 -18.88 1.36
CA ASN A 356 -31.15 -19.42 2.29
C ASN A 356 -30.03 -20.07 1.51
N THR A 357 -28.91 -19.34 1.39
CA THR A 357 -27.71 -19.83 0.73
C THR A 357 -26.68 -20.25 1.76
N THR A 358 -26.20 -21.49 1.67
CA THR A 358 -25.01 -21.93 2.40
C THR A 358 -23.84 -22.00 1.44
N VAL A 359 -22.78 -21.27 1.77
CA VAL A 359 -21.50 -21.28 1.07
C VAL A 359 -20.56 -22.19 1.83
N TYR A 360 -19.93 -23.11 1.12
CA TYR A 360 -18.94 -24.04 1.64
C TYR A 360 -17.57 -23.69 1.07
N LEU A 361 -16.53 -23.91 1.86
CA LEU A 361 -15.15 -23.84 1.42
C LEU A 361 -14.40 -25.08 1.87
N LYS A 362 -13.60 -25.64 0.97
CA LYS A 362 -12.53 -26.57 1.28
C LYS A 362 -11.24 -26.06 0.68
N ILE A 363 -10.15 -26.19 1.43
CA ILE A 363 -8.82 -25.94 0.92
C ILE A 363 -8.31 -27.23 0.32
N ILE A 364 -7.82 -27.15 -0.92
CA ILE A 364 -7.14 -28.27 -1.57
C ILE A 364 -5.64 -28.02 -1.45
N ASP A 365 -4.92 -29.01 -0.95
CA ASP A 365 -3.46 -29.00 -1.00
C ASP A 365 -2.94 -29.39 -2.39
N SER A 366 -1.63 -29.27 -2.59
CA SER A 366 -0.95 -29.61 -3.84
C SER A 366 -0.99 -31.10 -4.21
N GLU A 367 -1.36 -31.99 -3.28
CA GLU A 367 -1.58 -33.42 -3.54
C GLU A 367 -3.03 -33.72 -3.95
N GLY A 368 -3.92 -32.72 -3.88
CA GLY A 368 -5.34 -32.87 -4.17
C GLY A 368 -6.18 -33.30 -2.96
N ASN A 369 -5.60 -33.36 -1.75
CA ASN A 369 -6.37 -33.66 -0.55
C ASN A 369 -7.20 -32.44 -0.13
N GLU A 370 -8.42 -32.70 0.33
CA GLU A 370 -9.36 -31.66 0.75
C GLU A 370 -9.41 -31.51 2.27
N SER A 371 -9.42 -30.27 2.74
CA SER A 371 -9.69 -29.95 4.14
C SER A 371 -11.12 -30.33 4.55
N ALA A 372 -11.38 -30.35 5.87
CA ALA A 372 -12.74 -30.32 6.38
C ALA A 372 -13.50 -29.09 5.82
N PRO A 373 -14.80 -29.22 5.52
CA PRO A 373 -15.58 -28.13 4.95
C PRO A 373 -15.84 -27.06 6.02
N LEU A 374 -15.52 -25.81 5.67
CA LEU A 374 -15.99 -24.61 6.35
C LEU A 374 -17.29 -24.17 5.69
N PHE A 375 -18.16 -23.46 6.42
CA PHE A 375 -19.36 -22.89 5.82
C PHE A 375 -19.77 -21.57 6.46
N VAL A 376 -20.44 -20.74 5.66
CA VAL A 376 -21.16 -19.55 6.11
C VAL A 376 -22.57 -19.58 5.50
N ARG A 377 -23.55 -19.05 6.24
CA ARG A 377 -24.94 -18.96 5.79
C ARG A 377 -25.27 -17.51 5.49
N ILE A 378 -25.99 -17.34 4.39
CA ILE A 378 -26.45 -16.05 3.89
C ILE A 378 -27.95 -16.18 3.72
N SER A 379 -28.70 -15.30 4.38
CA SER A 379 -30.12 -15.14 4.16
C SER A 379 -30.33 -13.89 3.31
N GLY A 380 -30.93 -14.05 2.14
CA GLY A 380 -31.29 -12.94 1.29
C GLY A 380 -32.33 -12.06 1.97
N GLN A 381 -32.19 -10.75 1.78
CA GLN A 381 -33.06 -9.75 2.41
C GLN A 381 -33.39 -8.64 1.42
N ASP A 382 -34.67 -8.47 1.14
CA ASP A 382 -35.12 -7.32 0.35
C ASP A 382 -34.99 -6.02 1.14
N ILE A 383 -34.55 -4.96 0.45
CA ILE A 383 -34.46 -3.61 1.01
C ILE A 383 -35.82 -2.92 0.93
N TYR A 384 -36.55 -3.19 -0.15
CA TYR A 384 -37.83 -2.59 -0.48
C TYR A 384 -38.92 -3.64 -0.64
N ASP A 385 -40.09 -3.36 -0.09
CA ASP A 385 -41.32 -4.04 -0.48
C ASP A 385 -41.92 -3.42 -1.73
N LEU A 386 -42.30 -4.29 -2.68
CA LEU A 386 -43.13 -3.92 -3.80
C LEU A 386 -44.55 -3.66 -3.31
N THR A 387 -45.12 -2.49 -3.66
CA THR A 387 -46.51 -2.15 -3.32
C THR A 387 -47.50 -3.17 -3.89
N TYR A 388 -47.25 -3.66 -5.10
CA TYR A 388 -48.10 -4.65 -5.77
C TYR A 388 -47.28 -5.92 -6.04
N LYS A 389 -47.50 -6.96 -5.23
CA LYS A 389 -46.92 -8.29 -5.45
C LYS A 389 -47.68 -9.10 -6.51
N THR A 390 -48.95 -8.75 -6.76
CA THR A 390 -49.78 -9.37 -7.79
C THR A 390 -50.56 -8.31 -8.55
N LEU A 391 -50.51 -8.41 -9.87
CA LEU A 391 -51.22 -7.57 -10.83
C LEU A 391 -52.12 -8.45 -11.70
N VAL A 392 -53.36 -8.03 -11.93
CA VAL A 392 -54.35 -8.83 -12.67
C VAL A 392 -54.89 -8.03 -13.85
N PHE A 393 -54.78 -8.58 -15.05
CA PHE A 393 -55.46 -8.05 -16.24
C PHE A 393 -56.75 -8.82 -16.50
N ASN A 394 -57.80 -8.10 -16.89
CA ASN A 394 -59.05 -8.70 -17.35
C ASN A 394 -59.19 -8.65 -18.88
N LYS A 395 -60.28 -9.22 -19.41
CA LYS A 395 -60.54 -9.29 -20.86
C LYS A 395 -60.69 -7.92 -21.53
N ASP A 396 -61.08 -6.89 -20.77
CA ASP A 396 -61.21 -5.51 -21.26
C ASP A 396 -59.86 -4.79 -21.28
N GLY A 397 -58.77 -5.46 -20.87
CA GLY A 397 -57.44 -4.88 -20.78
C GLY A 397 -57.25 -3.92 -19.60
N ARG A 398 -58.16 -3.95 -18.60
CA ARG A 398 -58.04 -3.19 -17.35
C ARG A 398 -57.16 -3.93 -16.36
N LEU A 399 -56.41 -3.17 -15.57
CA LEU A 399 -55.43 -3.67 -14.61
C LEU A 399 -55.98 -3.50 -13.19
N PHE A 400 -55.75 -4.48 -12.33
CA PHE A 400 -56.17 -4.46 -10.94
C PHE A 400 -55.05 -4.98 -10.03
N ASN A 401 -55.12 -4.66 -8.74
CA ASN A 401 -54.37 -5.38 -7.71
C ASN A 401 -55.09 -6.67 -7.28
N ASP A 402 -54.48 -7.44 -6.38
CA ASP A 402 -55.01 -8.66 -5.76
C ASP A 402 -56.32 -8.48 -4.97
N LYS A 403 -56.62 -7.24 -4.56
CA LYS A 403 -57.84 -6.87 -3.81
C LYS A 403 -58.99 -6.40 -4.70
N GLY A 404 -58.84 -6.45 -6.03
CA GLY A 404 -59.87 -6.04 -6.98
C GLY A 404 -59.98 -4.54 -7.21
N ILE A 405 -59.00 -3.75 -6.76
CA ILE A 405 -58.96 -2.30 -6.98
C ILE A 405 -58.37 -2.03 -8.35
N GLU A 406 -59.08 -1.27 -9.18
CA GLU A 406 -58.63 -0.90 -10.52
C GLU A 406 -57.42 0.05 -10.43
N LEU A 407 -56.40 -0.24 -11.25
CA LEU A 407 -55.17 0.50 -11.40
C LEU A 407 -55.12 1.05 -12.83
N PHE A 408 -55.13 2.37 -13.00
CA PHE A 408 -55.08 3.00 -14.32
C PHE A 408 -53.71 2.79 -14.97
N TYR A 409 -53.61 1.79 -15.85
CA TYR A 409 -52.37 1.28 -16.48
C TYR A 409 -51.39 2.37 -16.95
N ASP A 410 -51.88 3.44 -17.60
CA ASP A 410 -51.02 4.48 -18.19
C ASP A 410 -50.34 5.39 -17.13
N PHE A 411 -50.88 5.44 -15.92
CA PHE A 411 -50.45 6.38 -14.87
C PHE A 411 -49.99 5.70 -13.59
N VAL A 412 -50.39 4.44 -13.35
CA VAL A 412 -50.02 3.72 -12.15
C VAL A 412 -48.51 3.41 -12.14
N THR A 413 -47.95 3.43 -10.94
CA THR A 413 -46.54 3.19 -10.68
C THR A 413 -46.40 1.96 -9.77
N MET A 414 -45.19 1.43 -9.60
CA MET A 414 -44.82 0.41 -8.63
C MET A 414 -44.00 1.08 -7.51
N PRO A 415 -44.64 1.76 -6.53
CA PRO A 415 -43.90 2.37 -5.45
C PRO A 415 -43.10 1.31 -4.67
N LEU A 416 -41.88 1.68 -4.31
CA LEU A 416 -41.03 0.92 -3.41
C LEU A 416 -41.18 1.47 -2.00
N LYS A 417 -41.47 0.60 -1.04
CA LYS A 417 -41.51 0.96 0.38
C LYS A 417 -40.29 0.36 1.06
N TYR A 418 -39.47 1.18 1.73
CA TYR A 418 -38.40 0.63 2.57
C TYR A 418 -38.97 -0.29 3.65
N ARG A 419 -38.26 -1.39 3.93
CA ARG A 419 -38.53 -2.17 5.14
C ARG A 419 -37.86 -1.50 6.34
N ASP A 420 -38.56 -1.48 7.46
CA ASP A 420 -38.06 -0.83 8.67
C ASP A 420 -36.77 -1.51 9.17
N GLU A 421 -36.65 -2.82 8.97
CA GLU A 421 -35.49 -3.64 9.37
C GLU A 421 -34.21 -3.36 8.57
N THR A 422 -34.32 -2.79 7.36
CA THR A 422 -33.20 -2.57 6.43
C THR A 422 -32.83 -1.10 6.27
N TYR A 423 -33.65 -0.19 6.80
CA TYR A 423 -33.52 1.24 6.53
C TYR A 423 -32.19 1.83 7.02
N ASP A 424 -31.77 1.49 8.24
CA ASP A 424 -30.55 2.06 8.82
C ASP A 424 -29.29 1.60 8.09
N GLU A 425 -29.28 0.35 7.58
CA GLU A 425 -28.13 -0.25 6.90
C GLU A 425 -28.05 0.13 5.42
N PHE A 426 -29.20 0.32 4.76
CA PHE A 426 -29.29 0.47 3.30
C PHE A 426 -29.96 1.78 2.84
N SER A 427 -29.93 2.85 3.64
CA SER A 427 -30.57 4.15 3.31
C SER A 427 -29.74 5.08 2.41
N ASN A 428 -28.49 4.72 2.15
CA ASN A 428 -27.58 5.56 1.37
C ASN A 428 -27.88 5.49 -0.17
N ALA A 429 -27.14 6.29 -0.95
CA ALA A 429 -27.37 6.41 -2.38
C ALA A 429 -26.98 5.16 -3.21
N GLU A 430 -26.01 4.36 -2.77
CA GLU A 430 -25.56 3.14 -3.49
C GLU A 430 -26.62 2.03 -3.45
N TRP A 431 -27.56 2.07 -2.51
CA TRP A 431 -28.70 1.14 -2.40
C TRP A 431 -30.00 1.68 -3.01
N SER A 432 -29.96 2.89 -3.57
CA SER A 432 -31.13 3.58 -4.14
C SER A 432 -31.33 3.23 -5.62
N PRO A 433 -32.49 2.67 -6.01
CA PRO A 433 -32.72 2.24 -7.37
C PRO A 433 -33.05 3.40 -8.31
N VAL A 434 -32.37 3.44 -9.46
CA VAL A 434 -32.59 4.42 -10.54
C VAL A 434 -32.97 3.77 -11.88
N ALA A 435 -32.74 2.46 -12.00
CA ALA A 435 -33.16 1.62 -13.12
C ALA A 435 -33.62 0.26 -12.62
N ALA A 436 -34.22 -0.53 -13.50
CA ALA A 436 -34.51 -1.93 -13.22
C ALA A 436 -34.39 -2.79 -14.47
N ILE A 437 -34.18 -4.09 -14.29
CA ILE A 437 -34.37 -5.11 -15.31
C ILE A 437 -35.62 -5.90 -14.94
N VAL A 438 -36.55 -5.98 -15.88
CA VAL A 438 -37.72 -6.84 -15.79
C VAL A 438 -37.45 -8.10 -16.57
N ILE A 439 -37.54 -9.25 -15.91
CA ILE A 439 -37.45 -10.57 -16.52
C ILE A 439 -38.85 -11.15 -16.54
N ASN A 440 -39.38 -11.45 -17.73
CA ASN A 440 -40.72 -12.05 -17.86
C ASN A 440 -40.73 -13.55 -17.57
N ASP A 441 -41.89 -14.18 -17.66
CA ASP A 441 -42.08 -15.62 -17.42
C ASP A 441 -41.40 -16.53 -18.47
N GLU A 442 -40.92 -15.94 -19.56
CA GLU A 442 -40.11 -16.60 -20.61
C GLU A 442 -38.59 -16.39 -20.39
N ASN A 443 -38.19 -15.82 -19.24
CA ASN A 443 -36.82 -15.46 -18.89
C ASN A 443 -36.17 -14.43 -19.83
N VAL A 444 -36.96 -13.58 -20.48
CA VAL A 444 -36.45 -12.51 -21.35
C VAL A 444 -36.23 -11.23 -20.53
N PRO A 445 -34.98 -10.75 -20.39
CA PRO A 445 -34.68 -9.54 -19.64
C PRO A 445 -34.94 -8.28 -20.46
N ARG A 446 -35.44 -7.22 -19.82
CA ARG A 446 -35.61 -5.89 -20.41
C ARG A 446 -35.26 -4.79 -19.40
N GLY A 447 -34.31 -3.93 -19.76
CA GLY A 447 -33.96 -2.75 -18.96
C GLY A 447 -35.02 -1.65 -19.06
N ILE A 448 -35.33 -1.02 -17.93
CA ILE A 448 -36.30 0.08 -17.83
C ILE A 448 -35.78 1.20 -16.91
N PRO A 449 -36.13 2.47 -17.18
CA PRO A 449 -35.80 3.55 -16.26
C PRO A 449 -36.68 3.48 -15.01
N TRP A 450 -36.09 3.64 -13.83
CA TRP A 450 -36.81 3.67 -12.56
C TRP A 450 -36.94 5.12 -12.05
N LYS A 451 -37.70 5.94 -12.78
CA LYS A 451 -37.86 7.40 -12.55
C LYS A 451 -38.63 7.71 -11.24
N ARG A 452 -38.02 7.42 -10.09
CA ARG A 452 -38.54 7.58 -8.71
C ARG A 452 -39.72 6.69 -8.29
N LYS A 453 -40.51 6.13 -9.22
CA LYS A 453 -41.68 5.30 -8.86
C LYS A 453 -41.92 4.04 -9.72
N GLY A 454 -41.19 3.83 -10.82
CA GLY A 454 -41.35 2.67 -11.72
C GLY A 454 -42.75 2.55 -12.36
N TYR A 455 -43.01 3.17 -13.51
CA TYR A 455 -44.34 3.11 -14.12
C TYR A 455 -44.68 1.69 -14.59
N ILE A 456 -45.94 1.25 -14.36
CA ILE A 456 -46.36 -0.10 -14.77
C ILE A 456 -46.30 -0.26 -16.29
N ARG A 457 -46.59 0.77 -17.08
CA ARG A 457 -46.43 0.75 -18.55
C ARG A 457 -44.99 0.54 -19.02
N ASP A 458 -43.99 0.81 -18.19
CA ASP A 458 -42.58 0.54 -18.51
C ASP A 458 -42.23 -0.91 -18.10
N ILE A 459 -42.77 -1.37 -16.96
CA ILE A 459 -42.64 -2.76 -16.46
C ILE A 459 -43.39 -3.76 -17.37
N ILE A 460 -44.51 -3.34 -17.94
CA ILE A 460 -45.40 -4.11 -18.81
C ILE A 460 -45.72 -3.21 -20.01
N PRO A 461 -44.87 -3.14 -21.04
CA PRO A 461 -45.11 -2.31 -22.22
C PRO A 461 -46.34 -2.81 -23.01
N PRO A 462 -46.89 -1.99 -23.93
CA PRO A 462 -48.07 -2.36 -24.71
C PRO A 462 -47.97 -3.73 -25.41
N SER A 463 -46.81 -4.05 -25.98
CA SER A 463 -46.56 -5.35 -26.61
C SER A 463 -46.64 -6.52 -25.62
N GLU A 464 -46.19 -6.30 -24.38
CA GLU A 464 -46.24 -7.32 -23.33
C GLU A 464 -47.66 -7.44 -22.76
N LYS A 465 -48.39 -6.32 -22.65
CA LYS A 465 -49.82 -6.32 -22.32
C LYS A 465 -50.62 -7.14 -23.33
N GLU A 466 -50.37 -6.98 -24.63
CA GLU A 466 -51.02 -7.77 -25.67
C GLU A 466 -50.73 -9.27 -25.53
N ARG A 467 -49.48 -9.65 -25.19
CA ARG A 467 -49.10 -11.05 -24.91
C ARG A 467 -49.82 -11.61 -23.68
N ILE A 468 -49.95 -10.82 -22.62
CA ILE A 468 -50.71 -11.20 -21.43
C ILE A 468 -52.18 -11.43 -21.75
N LEU A 469 -52.80 -10.53 -22.52
CA LEU A 469 -54.23 -10.61 -22.86
C LEU A 469 -54.57 -11.73 -23.84
N SER A 470 -53.60 -12.23 -24.61
CA SER A 470 -53.78 -13.40 -25.49
C SER A 470 -53.62 -14.72 -24.75
N SER A 471 -53.26 -14.70 -23.47
CA SER A 471 -53.10 -15.91 -22.65
C SER A 471 -54.44 -16.56 -22.29
N PRO A 472 -54.46 -17.87 -21.99
CA PRO A 472 -55.66 -18.54 -21.48
C PRO A 472 -56.15 -17.94 -20.16
N ASP A 473 -57.46 -17.97 -19.93
CA ASP A 473 -58.06 -17.51 -18.67
C ASP A 473 -57.45 -18.24 -17.46
N GLY A 474 -57.10 -17.49 -16.42
CA GLY A 474 -56.46 -18.02 -15.22
C GLY A 474 -54.94 -18.23 -15.34
N LYS A 475 -54.31 -17.86 -16.46
CA LYS A 475 -52.85 -17.94 -16.61
C LYS A 475 -52.15 -17.08 -15.55
N VAL A 476 -51.22 -17.72 -14.83
CA VAL A 476 -50.31 -17.09 -13.86
C VAL A 476 -48.92 -17.02 -14.48
N MET A 477 -48.30 -15.84 -14.39
CA MET A 477 -46.97 -15.56 -14.90
C MET A 477 -46.13 -14.96 -13.78
N ILE A 478 -44.95 -15.52 -13.55
CA ILE A 478 -44.02 -15.03 -12.53
C ILE A 478 -42.96 -14.21 -13.24
N TYR A 479 -42.92 -12.93 -12.91
CA TYR A 479 -41.92 -11.99 -13.39
C TYR A 479 -40.90 -11.76 -12.28
N LYS A 480 -39.71 -11.33 -12.66
CA LYS A 480 -38.68 -10.89 -11.73
C LYS A 480 -38.31 -9.45 -12.00
N LEU A 481 -38.19 -8.67 -10.92
CA LEU A 481 -37.72 -7.30 -10.97
C LEU A 481 -36.35 -7.22 -10.29
N GLN A 482 -35.32 -6.90 -11.06
CA GLN A 482 -33.98 -6.60 -10.54
C GLN A 482 -33.81 -5.09 -10.48
N LEU A 483 -33.71 -4.53 -9.27
CA LEU A 483 -33.54 -3.11 -9.04
C LEU A 483 -32.04 -2.76 -9.13
N LEU A 484 -31.74 -1.67 -9.84
CA LEU A 484 -30.37 -1.26 -10.15
C LEU A 484 -30.06 0.13 -9.58
N ASN A 485 -28.90 0.26 -8.93
CA ASN A 485 -28.39 1.56 -8.48
C ASN A 485 -27.83 2.40 -9.65
N PHE A 486 -27.24 3.56 -9.33
CA PHE A 486 -26.65 4.47 -10.32
C PHE A 486 -25.49 3.84 -11.12
N ASP A 487 -24.72 2.96 -10.48
CA ASP A 487 -23.59 2.26 -11.09
C ASP A 487 -24.02 1.02 -11.90
N GLY A 488 -25.32 0.72 -11.93
CA GLY A 488 -25.88 -0.43 -12.65
C GLY A 488 -25.76 -1.75 -11.90
N GLU A 489 -25.53 -1.71 -10.58
CA GLU A 489 -25.41 -2.88 -9.73
C GLU A 489 -26.77 -3.28 -9.15
N ILE A 490 -27.02 -4.58 -9.04
CA ILE A 490 -28.30 -5.12 -8.55
C ILE A 490 -28.38 -4.96 -7.03
N VAL A 491 -29.21 -4.05 -6.55
CA VAL A 491 -29.41 -3.83 -5.10
C VAL A 491 -30.39 -4.83 -4.50
N GLN A 492 -31.34 -5.30 -5.32
CA GLN A 492 -32.40 -6.23 -4.94
C GLN A 492 -32.92 -6.97 -6.17
N GLN A 493 -33.29 -8.23 -6.02
CA GLN A 493 -34.07 -8.94 -7.01
C GLN A 493 -35.29 -9.60 -6.35
N THR A 494 -36.49 -9.31 -6.87
CA THR A 494 -37.73 -9.74 -6.23
C THR A 494 -38.72 -10.24 -7.28
N PRO A 495 -39.33 -11.42 -7.09
CA PRO A 495 -40.38 -11.90 -7.97
C PRO A 495 -41.71 -11.17 -7.69
N PHE A 496 -42.52 -11.03 -8.74
CA PHE A 496 -43.91 -10.58 -8.63
C PHE A 496 -44.78 -11.31 -9.64
N THR A 497 -46.09 -11.34 -9.40
CA THR A 497 -47.04 -12.13 -10.18
C THR A 497 -47.87 -11.24 -11.09
N ILE A 498 -48.03 -11.68 -12.35
CA ILE A 498 -49.02 -11.15 -13.28
C ILE A 498 -50.01 -12.27 -13.60
N MET A 499 -51.30 -11.97 -13.54
CA MET A 499 -52.37 -12.91 -13.84
C MET A 499 -53.27 -12.36 -14.94
N TYR A 500 -53.72 -13.23 -15.85
CA TYR A 500 -54.82 -12.92 -16.73
C TYR A 500 -56.09 -13.63 -16.24
N LYS A 501 -57.14 -12.86 -15.95
CA LYS A 501 -58.42 -13.38 -15.48
C LYS A 501 -59.59 -12.56 -16.03
N SER A 502 -60.34 -13.15 -16.96
CA SER A 502 -61.28 -12.51 -17.88
C SER A 502 -62.37 -11.72 -17.18
N ASN A 503 -62.92 -12.25 -16.07
CA ASN A 503 -64.04 -11.63 -15.35
C ASN A 503 -63.63 -10.80 -14.12
N TYR A 504 -62.33 -10.69 -13.81
CA TYR A 504 -61.84 -9.97 -12.63
C TYR A 504 -62.23 -8.48 -12.66
N PRO A 505 -62.63 -7.87 -11.51
CA PRO A 505 -62.64 -8.41 -10.14
C PRO A 505 -63.89 -9.21 -9.76
N ASN A 506 -64.83 -9.36 -10.68
CA ASN A 506 -66.03 -10.18 -10.47
C ASN A 506 -65.70 -11.66 -10.67
N ASN A 507 -66.49 -12.54 -10.04
CA ASN A 507 -66.31 -13.99 -10.16
C ASN A 507 -66.62 -14.49 -11.56
#